data_AF-A0A399HWN7-F1
#
_entry.id   AF-A0A399HWN7-F1
#
_cell.length_a   1.000
_cell.length_b   1.000
_cell.length_c   1.000
_cell.angle_alpha   90.00
_cell.angle_beta   90.00
_cell.angle_gamma   90.00
#
_symmetry.space_group_name_H-M   'P 1'
#
loop_
_entity.id
_entity.type
_entity.pdbx_description
1 polymer ?
#
loop_
_entity_poly.entity_id
_entity_poly.type
_entity_poly.pdbx_seq_one_letter_code
_entity_poly.pdbx_strand_id
1 'polypeptide(L)'
;MATKWEDVEITQAEDAKRYFQEMGCSHFHMAREYPAKYQQYQELRISKQLEYEWRLESIYRTKKKLLDAATANGDLWFMHSSAADLAEVQQSMEALQAVYEATKSIVHRLPHNDKVLVAETINGRKEIRYQDGLIFLSAKLNRRDIAAEFATVSLSLSQEAKKHHVDAARCDRAIAKCQAVQKKLNL
;
A
#
# COMPACT_ATOMS: atom_id res chain seq x y z
N MET A 1 -2.15 -19.79 4.86
CA MET A 1 -1.26 -20.63 4.05
C MET A 1 -1.38 -20.16 2.62
N ALA A 2 -0.27 -19.84 1.95
CA ALA A 2 -0.30 -19.51 0.52
C ALA A 2 -0.68 -20.77 -0.26
N THR A 3 -1.60 -20.65 -1.22
CA THR A 3 -1.96 -21.75 -2.11
C THR A 3 -0.74 -22.10 -2.94
N LYS A 4 -0.34 -23.38 -2.97
CA LYS A 4 0.65 -23.84 -3.95
C LYS A 4 -0.04 -23.89 -5.30
N TRP A 5 0.24 -22.91 -6.15
CA TRP A 5 -0.40 -22.81 -7.46
C TRP A 5 0.08 -23.86 -8.46
N GLU A 6 1.13 -24.62 -8.13
CA GLU A 6 1.69 -25.72 -8.95
C GLU A 6 0.59 -26.70 -9.40
N ASP A 7 -0.29 -27.09 -8.48
CA ASP A 7 -1.30 -28.13 -8.71
C ASP A 7 -2.70 -27.59 -9.08
N VAL A 8 -2.88 -26.26 -9.13
CA VAL A 8 -4.20 -25.64 -9.34
C VAL A 8 -4.33 -25.14 -10.76
N GLU A 9 -5.28 -25.65 -11.54
CA GLU A 9 -5.57 -25.10 -12.87
C GLU A 9 -6.40 -23.81 -12.80
N ILE A 10 -6.10 -22.87 -13.71
CA ILE A 10 -6.85 -21.62 -13.86
C ILE A 10 -7.70 -21.75 -15.13
N THR A 11 -8.97 -22.11 -14.96
CA THR A 11 -9.87 -22.42 -16.09
C THR A 11 -11.04 -21.45 -16.23
N GLN A 12 -11.29 -20.62 -15.22
CA GLN A 12 -12.40 -19.65 -15.18
C GLN A 12 -11.99 -18.36 -14.45
N ALA A 13 -12.82 -17.32 -14.62
CA ALA A 13 -12.54 -15.98 -14.12
C ALA A 13 -12.32 -15.92 -12.60
N GLU A 14 -13.01 -16.74 -11.81
CA GLU A 14 -12.84 -16.73 -10.34
C GLU A 14 -11.50 -17.32 -9.89
N ASP A 15 -10.99 -18.34 -10.59
CA ASP A 15 -9.65 -18.89 -10.33
C ASP A 15 -8.57 -17.90 -10.73
N ALA A 16 -8.77 -17.20 -11.86
CA ALA A 16 -7.91 -16.13 -12.32
C ALA A 16 -7.86 -14.97 -11.32
N LYS A 17 -9.02 -14.56 -10.80
CA LYS A 17 -9.14 -13.55 -9.76
C LYS A 17 -8.36 -13.93 -8.51
N ARG A 18 -8.60 -15.14 -7.98
CA ARG A 18 -7.91 -15.64 -6.78
C ARG A 18 -6.39 -15.64 -6.99
N TYR A 19 -5.93 -16.14 -8.13
CA TYR A 19 -4.51 -16.14 -8.48
C TYR A 19 -3.94 -14.72 -8.56
N PHE A 20 -4.59 -13.83 -9.32
CA PHE A 20 -4.16 -12.44 -9.47
C PHE A 20 -4.06 -11.74 -8.11
N GLN A 21 -5.05 -11.89 -7.23
CA GLN A 21 -5.07 -11.27 -5.91
C GLN A 21 -4.03 -11.87 -4.96
N GLU A 22 -3.81 -13.18 -4.97
CA GLU A 22 -2.77 -13.84 -4.17
C GLU A 22 -1.34 -13.44 -4.61
N MET A 23 -1.16 -13.16 -5.89
CA MET A 23 0.09 -12.64 -6.45
C MET A 23 0.28 -11.12 -6.24
N GLY A 24 -0.58 -10.50 -5.42
CA GLY A 24 -0.52 -9.07 -5.10
C GLY A 24 -0.95 -8.17 -6.26
N CYS A 25 -1.87 -8.66 -7.12
CA CYS A 25 -2.38 -7.95 -8.29
C CYS A 25 -1.27 -7.52 -9.28
N SER A 26 -0.23 -8.35 -9.44
CA SER A 26 0.98 -8.06 -10.21
C SER A 26 1.27 -9.14 -11.25
N HIS A 27 1.16 -8.80 -12.54
CA HIS A 27 1.55 -9.68 -13.65
C HIS A 27 3.03 -10.07 -13.57
N PHE A 28 3.88 -9.17 -13.07
CA PHE A 28 5.30 -9.47 -12.88
C PHE A 28 5.50 -10.60 -11.87
N HIS A 29 4.81 -10.56 -10.73
CA HIS A 29 4.90 -11.65 -9.75
C HIS A 29 4.32 -12.95 -10.31
N MET A 30 3.18 -12.89 -11.01
CA MET A 30 2.59 -14.07 -11.64
C MET A 30 3.57 -14.74 -12.62
N ALA A 31 4.13 -13.97 -13.54
CA ALA A 31 5.08 -14.46 -14.54
C ALA A 31 6.40 -14.95 -13.93
N ARG A 32 6.84 -14.38 -12.81
CA ARG A 32 8.07 -14.76 -12.12
C ARG A 32 7.90 -16.04 -11.31
N GLU A 33 6.85 -16.13 -10.48
CA GLU A 33 6.68 -17.24 -9.54
C GLU A 33 6.06 -18.47 -10.20
N TYR A 34 5.07 -18.29 -11.10
CA TYR A 34 4.37 -19.41 -11.74
C TYR A 34 4.11 -19.14 -13.23
N PRO A 35 5.16 -19.20 -14.10
CA PRO A 35 5.05 -18.87 -15.52
C PRO A 35 3.94 -19.63 -16.26
N ALA A 36 3.78 -20.93 -15.98
CA ALA A 36 2.74 -21.75 -16.62
C ALA A 36 1.32 -21.32 -16.23
N LYS A 37 1.12 -20.91 -14.97
CA LYS A 37 -0.18 -20.41 -14.47
C LYS A 37 -0.48 -19.02 -14.99
N TYR A 38 0.57 -18.20 -15.16
CA TYR A 38 0.45 -16.92 -15.83
C TYR A 38 -0.03 -17.09 -17.29
N GLN A 39 0.47 -18.08 -18.02
CA GLN A 39 -0.03 -18.37 -19.37
C GLN A 39 -1.53 -18.74 -19.36
N GLN A 40 -1.96 -19.63 -18.47
CA GLN A 40 -3.39 -19.98 -18.31
C GLN A 40 -4.25 -18.74 -18.00
N TYR A 41 -3.77 -17.87 -17.11
CA TYR A 41 -4.42 -16.59 -16.81
C TYR A 41 -4.57 -15.71 -18.06
N GLN A 42 -3.53 -15.61 -18.89
CA GLN A 42 -3.56 -14.81 -20.13
C GLN A 42 -4.55 -15.37 -21.16
N GLU A 43 -4.70 -16.70 -21.23
CA GLU A 43 -5.62 -17.38 -22.14
C GLU A 43 -7.09 -17.06 -21.85
N LEU A 44 -7.43 -16.74 -20.59
CA LEU A 44 -8.76 -16.29 -20.19
C LEU A 44 -9.11 -14.87 -20.63
N ARG A 45 -8.13 -14.11 -21.16
CA ARG A 45 -8.31 -12.75 -21.71
C ARG A 45 -9.08 -11.82 -20.77
N ILE A 46 -8.74 -11.88 -19.48
CA ILE A 46 -9.30 -11.00 -18.46
C ILE A 46 -9.09 -9.54 -18.89
N SER A 47 -10.16 -8.76 -18.87
CA SER A 47 -10.08 -7.35 -19.24
C SER A 47 -9.37 -6.54 -18.15
N LYS A 48 -8.68 -5.46 -18.55
CA LYS A 48 -8.06 -4.52 -17.60
C LYS A 48 -9.08 -3.91 -16.63
N GLN A 49 -10.32 -3.74 -17.07
CA GLN A 49 -11.41 -3.23 -16.22
C GLN A 49 -11.74 -4.22 -15.09
N LEU A 50 -11.75 -5.52 -15.40
CA LEU A 50 -12.02 -6.54 -14.39
C LEU A 50 -10.84 -6.67 -13.40
N GLU A 51 -9.60 -6.58 -13.87
CA GLU A 51 -8.41 -6.51 -13.00
C GLU A 51 -8.42 -5.27 -12.10
N TYR A 52 -8.90 -4.14 -12.63
CA TYR A 52 -9.07 -2.90 -11.89
C TYR A 52 -10.07 -3.07 -10.73
N GLU A 53 -11.20 -3.73 -10.99
CA GLU A 53 -12.20 -4.06 -9.97
C GLU A 53 -11.64 -5.01 -8.91
N TRP A 54 -10.95 -6.07 -9.33
CA TRP A 54 -10.32 -7.03 -8.42
C TRP A 54 -9.23 -6.42 -7.55
N ARG A 55 -8.47 -5.45 -8.09
CA ARG A 55 -7.48 -4.70 -7.30
C ARG A 55 -8.16 -3.85 -6.24
N LEU A 56 -9.25 -3.17 -6.59
CA LEU A 56 -10.03 -2.37 -5.65
C LEU A 56 -10.63 -3.25 -4.53
N GLU A 57 -11.12 -4.45 -4.87
CA GLU A 57 -11.56 -5.44 -3.89
C GLU A 57 -10.44 -5.85 -2.92
N SER A 58 -9.22 -6.08 -3.40
CA SER A 58 -8.05 -6.38 -2.55
C SER A 58 -7.74 -5.25 -1.59
N ILE A 59 -7.84 -3.99 -2.05
CA ILE A 59 -7.66 -2.81 -1.20
C ILE A 59 -8.75 -2.77 -0.12
N TYR A 60 -10.03 -2.97 -0.47
CA TYR A 60 -11.12 -2.97 0.51
C TYR A 60 -11.03 -4.14 1.50
N ARG A 61 -10.63 -5.33 1.06
CA ARG A 61 -10.38 -6.48 1.93
C ARG A 61 -9.27 -6.14 2.94
N THR A 62 -8.20 -5.49 2.49
CA THR A 62 -7.08 -5.09 3.35
C THR A 62 -7.49 -3.99 4.32
N LYS A 63 -8.23 -2.97 3.86
CA LYS A 63 -8.85 -1.95 4.72
C LYS A 63 -9.69 -2.58 5.83
N LYS A 64 -10.57 -3.53 5.49
CA LYS A 64 -11.42 -4.22 6.47
C LYS A 64 -10.58 -4.91 7.55
N LYS A 65 -9.49 -5.58 7.17
CA LYS A 65 -8.56 -6.19 8.13
C LYS A 65 -7.85 -5.14 8.99
N LEU A 66 -7.37 -4.04 8.41
CA LEU A 66 -6.72 -2.96 9.16
C LEU A 66 -7.67 -2.29 10.18
N LEU A 67 -8.96 -2.20 9.84
CA LEU A 67 -10.00 -1.68 10.74
C LEU A 67 -10.40 -2.67 11.84
N ASP A 68 -10.17 -3.97 11.63
CA ASP A 68 -10.49 -4.99 12.61
C ASP A 68 -9.56 -4.88 13.83
N ALA A 69 -10.15 -4.73 15.02
CA ALA A 69 -9.43 -4.66 16.28
C ALA A 69 -8.72 -5.98 16.63
N ALA A 70 -9.17 -7.11 16.07
CA ALA A 70 -8.55 -8.42 16.26
C ALA A 70 -7.27 -8.61 15.42
N THR A 71 -7.01 -7.74 14.43
CA THR A 71 -5.78 -7.80 13.64
C THR A 71 -4.59 -7.47 14.52
N ALA A 72 -3.60 -8.38 14.52
CA ALA A 72 -2.40 -8.26 15.32
C ALA A 72 -1.61 -6.99 14.94
N ASN A 73 -1.17 -6.25 15.95
CA ASN A 73 -0.48 -4.97 15.75
C ASN A 73 0.79 -5.09 14.90
N GLY A 74 1.51 -6.22 15.01
CA GLY A 74 2.73 -6.49 14.23
C GLY A 74 2.50 -6.71 12.74
N ASP A 75 1.26 -6.97 12.30
CA ASP A 75 0.95 -7.16 10.88
C ASP A 75 0.50 -5.85 10.20
N LEU A 76 0.19 -4.81 10.99
CA LEU A 76 -0.46 -3.59 10.50
C LEU A 76 0.38 -2.86 9.47
N TRP A 77 1.69 -2.73 9.69
CA TRP A 77 2.57 -2.05 8.74
C TRP A 77 2.62 -2.78 7.39
N PHE A 78 2.82 -4.09 7.40
CA PHE A 78 2.90 -4.87 6.17
C PHE A 78 1.60 -4.75 5.37
N MET A 79 0.46 -4.96 6.03
CA MET A 79 -0.86 -4.82 5.39
C MET A 79 -1.10 -3.39 4.86
N HIS A 80 -0.72 -2.36 5.61
CA HIS A 80 -0.81 -0.97 5.19
C HIS A 80 0.06 -0.68 3.95
N SER A 81 1.31 -1.15 3.96
CA SER A 81 2.23 -1.01 2.83
C SER A 81 1.65 -1.66 1.58
N SER A 82 1.14 -2.90 1.69
CA SER A 82 0.53 -3.57 0.54
C SER A 82 -0.69 -2.82 0.00
N ALA A 83 -1.54 -2.27 0.87
CA ALA A 83 -2.67 -1.46 0.42
C ALA A 83 -2.24 -0.17 -0.27
N ALA A 84 -1.18 0.49 0.23
CA ALA A 84 -0.62 1.68 -0.38
C ALA A 84 -0.04 1.40 -1.77
N ASP A 85 0.74 0.31 -1.92
CA ASP A 85 1.30 -0.11 -3.20
C ASP A 85 0.18 -0.37 -4.22
N LEU A 86 -0.89 -1.07 -3.81
CA LEU A 86 -2.06 -1.31 -4.66
C LEU A 86 -2.76 0.00 -5.04
N ALA A 87 -2.87 0.97 -4.11
CA ALA A 87 -3.48 2.26 -4.38
C ALA A 87 -2.64 3.10 -5.36
N GLU A 88 -1.31 3.04 -5.28
CA GLU A 88 -0.41 3.71 -6.23
C GLU A 88 -0.50 3.14 -7.65
N VAL A 89 -0.79 1.84 -7.78
CA VAL A 89 -1.08 1.20 -9.08
C VAL A 89 -2.48 1.54 -9.56
N GLN A 90 -3.47 1.55 -8.65
CA GLN A 90 -4.87 1.80 -8.98
C GLN A 90 -5.14 3.25 -9.40
N GLN A 91 -4.44 4.22 -8.78
CA GLN A 91 -4.55 5.66 -9.04
C GLN A 91 -5.98 6.18 -9.08
N SER A 92 -6.82 5.76 -8.12
CA SER A 92 -8.20 6.19 -8.02
C SER A 92 -8.50 6.85 -6.69
N MET A 93 -9.53 7.71 -6.68
CA MET A 93 -10.01 8.40 -5.50
C MET A 93 -10.51 7.43 -4.43
N GLU A 94 -11.20 6.37 -4.85
CA GLU A 94 -11.74 5.32 -4.00
C GLU A 94 -10.61 4.55 -3.29
N ALA A 95 -9.57 4.17 -4.02
CA ALA A 95 -8.40 3.49 -3.47
C ALA A 95 -7.64 4.39 -2.48
N LEU A 96 -7.42 5.66 -2.84
CA LEU A 96 -6.80 6.65 -1.96
C LEU A 96 -7.59 6.79 -0.65
N GLN A 97 -8.91 6.98 -0.76
CA GLN A 97 -9.79 7.16 0.39
C GLN A 97 -9.76 5.92 1.31
N ALA A 98 -9.76 4.72 0.74
CA ALA A 98 -9.67 3.48 1.49
C ALA A 98 -8.37 3.37 2.31
N VAL A 99 -7.23 3.72 1.72
CA VAL A 99 -5.93 3.70 2.42
C VAL A 99 -5.83 4.83 3.44
N TYR A 100 -6.36 6.01 3.14
CA TYR A 100 -6.38 7.14 4.07
C TYR A 100 -7.18 6.81 5.34
N GLU A 101 -8.38 6.25 5.21
CA GLU A 101 -9.17 5.80 6.36
C GLU A 101 -8.47 4.70 7.17
N ALA A 102 -7.90 3.72 6.48
CA ALA A 102 -7.13 2.66 7.13
C ALA A 102 -5.89 3.21 7.86
N THR A 103 -5.23 4.22 7.31
CA THR A 103 -4.09 4.88 7.95
C THR A 103 -4.55 5.51 9.26
N LYS A 104 -5.63 6.30 9.24
CA LYS A 104 -6.16 6.96 10.44
C LYS A 104 -6.59 5.98 11.53
N SER A 105 -7.04 4.79 11.18
CA SER A 105 -7.45 3.80 12.17
C SER A 105 -6.29 3.08 12.85
N ILE A 106 -5.14 2.94 12.18
CA ILE A 106 -4.03 2.14 12.70
C ILE A 106 -2.95 2.94 13.42
N VAL A 107 -2.85 4.26 13.21
CA VAL A 107 -1.73 5.08 13.74
C VAL A 107 -1.47 4.91 15.25
N HIS A 108 -2.53 4.72 16.04
CA HIS A 108 -2.42 4.54 17.50
C HIS A 108 -2.13 3.09 17.93
N ARG A 109 -2.30 2.13 17.03
CA ARG A 109 -2.08 0.69 17.26
C ARG A 109 -0.70 0.23 16.78
N LEU A 110 -0.03 1.03 15.94
CA LEU A 110 1.28 0.68 15.40
C LEU A 110 2.31 0.50 16.52
N PRO A 111 3.05 -0.61 16.56
CA PRO A 111 4.25 -0.74 17.36
C PRO A 111 5.24 0.38 17.04
N HIS A 112 5.99 0.86 18.03
CA HIS A 112 6.93 1.98 17.82
C HIS A 112 7.91 1.74 16.67
N ASN A 113 8.40 0.51 16.50
CA ASN A 113 9.31 0.12 15.42
C ASN A 113 8.68 0.26 14.03
N ASP A 114 7.36 0.11 13.92
CA ASP A 114 6.64 0.12 12.64
C ASP A 114 6.19 1.51 12.23
N LYS A 115 6.14 2.47 13.17
CA LYS A 115 5.70 3.85 12.91
C LYS A 115 6.53 4.53 11.82
N VAL A 116 7.85 4.41 11.89
CA VAL A 116 8.74 4.98 10.86
C VAL A 116 8.56 4.28 9.51
N LEU A 117 8.22 2.98 9.50
CA LEU A 117 8.00 2.22 8.27
C LEU A 117 6.73 2.69 7.54
N VAL A 118 5.66 2.95 8.30
CA VAL A 118 4.42 3.53 7.77
C VAL A 118 4.66 4.97 7.29
N ALA A 119 5.42 5.77 8.03
CA ALA A 119 5.80 7.12 7.61
C ALA A 119 6.57 7.12 6.27
N GLU A 120 7.49 6.17 6.08
CA GLU A 120 8.20 6.00 4.81
C GLU A 120 7.27 5.57 3.67
N THR A 121 6.28 4.69 3.91
CA THR A 121 5.24 4.38 2.92
C THR A 121 4.47 5.65 2.52
N ILE A 122 4.10 6.48 3.49
CA ILE A 122 3.36 7.71 3.25
C ILE A 122 4.19 8.72 2.43
N ASN A 123 5.48 8.89 2.78
CA ASN A 123 6.41 9.80 2.10
C ASN A 123 6.86 9.32 0.73
N GLY A 124 6.70 8.02 0.45
CA GLY A 124 7.40 7.32 -0.63
C GLY A 124 8.75 6.79 -0.16
N ARG A 125 9.23 5.71 -0.78
CA ARG A 125 10.50 5.05 -0.44
C ARG A 125 11.61 5.36 -1.45
N LYS A 126 11.25 5.79 -2.66
CA LYS A 126 12.20 6.16 -3.72
C LYS A 126 12.67 7.60 -3.59
N GLU A 127 13.63 8.03 -4.41
CA GLU A 127 14.02 9.44 -4.44
C GLU A 127 12.82 10.35 -4.79
N ILE A 128 12.79 11.57 -4.22
CA ILE A 128 11.70 12.55 -4.37
C ILE A 128 11.36 12.85 -5.84
N ARG A 129 12.34 12.73 -6.76
CA ARG A 129 12.12 12.93 -8.20
C ARG A 129 11.10 11.97 -8.80
N TYR A 130 10.94 10.77 -8.22
CA TYR A 130 9.99 9.77 -8.69
C TYR A 130 8.56 10.02 -8.23
N GLN A 131 8.37 10.92 -7.24
CA GLN A 131 7.04 11.33 -6.76
C GLN A 131 6.15 10.13 -6.40
N ASP A 132 6.71 9.19 -5.63
CA ASP A 132 6.04 8.00 -5.10
C ASP A 132 5.49 8.24 -3.69
N GLY A 133 4.62 7.35 -3.22
CA GLY A 133 4.02 7.42 -1.90
C GLY A 133 2.70 8.18 -1.85
N LEU A 134 2.02 8.04 -0.71
CA LEU A 134 0.64 8.47 -0.53
C LEU A 134 0.46 9.99 -0.60
N ILE A 135 1.45 10.79 -0.17
CA ILE A 135 1.37 12.25 -0.28
C ILE A 135 1.33 12.67 -1.76
N PHE A 136 2.21 12.10 -2.61
CA PHE A 136 2.23 12.40 -4.03
C PHE A 136 1.02 11.82 -4.77
N LEU A 137 0.58 10.61 -4.43
CA LEU A 137 -0.66 10.04 -4.97
C LEU A 137 -1.85 10.97 -4.70
N SER A 138 -1.98 11.47 -3.47
CA SER A 138 -3.03 12.41 -3.08
C SER A 138 -2.99 13.68 -3.92
N ALA A 139 -1.78 14.25 -4.11
CA ALA A 139 -1.60 15.45 -4.92
C ALA A 139 -1.94 15.21 -6.41
N LYS A 140 -1.54 14.08 -7.00
CA LYS A 140 -1.88 13.70 -8.38
C LYS A 140 -3.39 13.57 -8.60
N LEU A 141 -4.10 13.13 -7.56
CA LEU A 141 -5.57 13.02 -7.53
C LEU A 141 -6.28 14.31 -7.09
N ASN A 142 -5.57 15.44 -7.04
CA ASN A 142 -6.09 16.75 -6.64
C ASN A 142 -6.67 16.80 -5.21
N ARG A 143 -6.27 15.90 -4.33
CA ARG A 143 -6.65 15.86 -2.90
C ARG A 143 -5.54 16.43 -2.02
N ARG A 144 -5.35 17.75 -2.10
CA ARG A 144 -4.33 18.46 -1.30
C ARG A 144 -4.63 18.41 0.20
N ASP A 145 -5.90 18.34 0.57
CA ASP A 145 -6.37 18.11 1.93
C ASP A 145 -5.83 16.77 2.48
N ILE A 146 -6.03 15.66 1.76
CA ILE A 146 -5.50 14.36 2.16
C ILE A 146 -3.96 14.36 2.13
N ALA A 147 -3.34 15.02 1.14
CA ALA A 147 -1.89 15.13 1.06
C ALA A 147 -1.28 15.80 2.30
N ALA A 148 -1.88 16.91 2.76
CA ALA A 148 -1.44 17.63 3.95
C ALA A 148 -1.65 16.82 5.23
N GLU A 149 -2.77 16.09 5.34
CA GLU A 149 -3.01 15.18 6.45
C GLU A 149 -2.02 14.03 6.49
N PHE A 150 -1.71 13.41 5.34
CA PHE A 150 -0.68 12.39 5.27
C PHE A 150 0.70 12.91 5.68
N ALA A 151 1.07 14.13 5.25
CA ALA A 151 2.31 14.75 5.69
C ALA A 151 2.35 14.93 7.22
N THR A 152 1.23 15.39 7.80
CA THR A 152 1.09 15.54 9.26
C THR A 152 1.23 14.20 9.99
N VAL A 153 0.54 13.16 9.52
CA VAL A 153 0.62 11.80 10.08
C VAL A 153 2.05 11.25 9.99
N SER A 154 2.70 11.39 8.83
CA SER A 154 4.06 10.92 8.60
C SER A 154 5.08 11.56 9.56
N LEU A 155 4.99 12.88 9.74
CA LEU A 155 5.83 13.59 10.71
C LEU A 155 5.57 13.10 12.14
N SER A 156 4.30 13.00 12.55
CA SER A 156 3.93 12.55 13.89
C SER A 156 4.48 11.14 14.17
N LEU A 157 4.31 10.20 13.23
CA LEU A 157 4.79 8.83 13.38
C LEU A 157 6.32 8.77 13.48
N SER A 158 7.02 9.54 12.65
CA SER A 158 8.49 9.57 12.64
C SER A 158 9.05 10.18 13.92
N GLN A 159 8.44 11.25 14.42
CA GLN A 159 8.83 11.91 15.67
C GLN A 159 8.57 11.01 16.88
N GLU A 160 7.43 10.31 16.89
CA GLU A 160 7.11 9.38 17.96
C GLU A 160 8.08 8.19 17.96
N ALA A 161 8.33 7.56 16.82
CA ALA A 161 9.34 6.50 16.70
C ALA A 161 10.71 6.95 17.25
N LYS A 162 11.15 8.16 16.87
CA LYS A 162 12.40 8.75 17.35
C LYS A 162 12.42 8.93 18.87
N LYS A 163 11.32 9.41 19.46
CA LYS A 163 11.17 9.60 20.91
C LYS A 163 11.33 8.28 21.67
N HIS A 164 10.91 7.17 21.06
CA HIS A 164 11.06 5.82 21.60
C HIS A 164 12.41 5.16 21.23
N HIS A 165 13.39 5.96 20.79
CA HIS A 165 14.75 5.52 20.44
C HIS A 165 14.81 4.46 19.33
N VAL A 166 13.80 4.39 18.46
CA VAL A 166 13.81 3.57 17.25
C VAL A 166 14.70 4.28 16.22
N ASP A 167 15.82 3.64 15.84
CA ASP A 167 16.77 4.06 14.78
C ASP A 167 16.66 5.56 14.44
N ALA A 168 17.25 6.40 15.31
CA ALA A 168 17.08 7.84 15.23
C ALA A 168 17.49 8.41 13.86
N ALA A 169 18.52 7.83 13.24
CA ALA A 169 18.99 8.23 11.92
C ALA A 169 17.93 7.94 10.84
N ARG A 170 17.24 6.81 10.90
CA ARG A 170 16.12 6.51 10.00
C ARG A 170 14.96 7.48 10.18
N CYS A 171 14.60 7.77 11.44
CA CYS A 171 13.55 8.73 11.73
C CYS A 171 13.89 10.13 11.21
N ASP A 172 15.14 10.57 11.36
CA ASP A 172 15.59 11.87 10.85
C ASP A 172 15.52 11.96 9.32
N ARG A 173 15.89 10.88 8.61
CA ARG A 173 15.71 10.80 7.16
C ARG A 173 14.24 10.87 6.76
N ALA A 174 13.36 10.16 7.46
CA ALA A 174 11.92 10.18 7.20
C ALA A 174 11.32 11.58 7.42
N ILE A 175 11.69 12.27 8.51
CA ILE A 175 11.27 13.64 8.80
C ILE A 175 11.76 14.60 7.71
N ALA A 176 13.05 14.59 7.41
CA ALA A 176 13.64 15.47 6.40
C ALA A 176 13.00 15.25 5.01
N LYS A 177 12.72 13.99 4.66
CA LYS A 177 12.02 13.67 3.42
C LYS A 177 10.59 14.22 3.42
N CYS A 178 9.82 14.04 4.49
CA CYS A 178 8.47 14.57 4.58
C CYS A 178 8.45 16.10 4.39
N GLN A 179 9.34 16.82 5.07
CA GLN A 179 9.48 18.27 4.93
C GLN A 179 9.84 18.70 3.50
N ALA A 180 10.73 17.96 2.83
CA ALA A 180 11.08 18.22 1.44
C ALA A 180 9.90 17.97 0.49
N VAL A 181 9.09 16.94 0.74
CA VAL A 181 7.84 16.69 -0.01
C VAL A 181 6.83 17.82 0.20
N GLN A 182 6.59 18.24 1.45
CA GLN A 182 5.70 19.37 1.75
C GLN A 182 6.13 20.64 1.02
N LYS A 183 7.42 20.98 1.08
CA LYS A 183 7.98 22.13 0.36
C LYS A 183 7.78 22.01 -1.16
N LYS A 184 7.99 20.83 -1.74
CA LYS A 184 7.82 20.61 -3.19
C LYS A 184 6.36 20.77 -3.63
N LEU A 185 5.42 20.35 -2.79
CA LEU A 185 3.99 20.34 -3.10
C LEU A 185 3.25 21.57 -2.56
N ASN A 186 3.94 22.50 -1.90
CA ASN A 186 3.36 23.65 -1.21
C ASN A 186 2.19 23.22 -0.30
N LEU A 187 2.47 22.26 0.59
CA LEU A 187 1.54 21.76 1.62
C LEU A 187 1.79 22.43 2.97
#